data_AF-A0A2W5NAZ2-F1
#
_entry.id   AF-A0A2W5NAZ2-F1
#
_cell.length_a   1.000
_cell.length_b   1.000
_cell.length_c   1.000
_cell.angle_alpha   90.00
_cell.angle_beta   90.00
_cell.angle_gamma   90.00
#
_symmetry.space_group_name_H-M   'P 1'
#
loop_
_entity.id
_entity.type
_entity.pdbx_description
1 polymer ?
#
loop_
_entity_poly.entity_id
_entity_poly.type
_entity_poly.pdbx_seq_one_letter_code
_entity_poly.pdbx_strand_id
1 'polypeptide(L)'
;MIRLAALSLALLAAGCKTCPDLAFPRVSDVEAITAPRPKIPPAALDPDNPTAAANYQSADRAWGKSVSDAGGRICRYLERIGMPGLVCPPEESTQIPD
;
A
#
# COMPACT_ATOMS: atom_id res chain seq x y z
N MET A 1 -40.86 -7.62 -33.22
CA MET A 1 -39.40 -7.77 -33.44
C MET A 1 -38.60 -6.51 -33.09
N ILE A 2 -39.06 -5.29 -33.44
CA ILE A 2 -38.37 -4.02 -33.12
C ILE A 2 -38.15 -3.78 -31.60
N ARG A 3 -39.05 -4.26 -30.73
CA ARG A 3 -38.95 -4.07 -29.27
C ARG A 3 -37.82 -4.85 -28.59
N LEU A 4 -37.39 -6.00 -29.14
CA LEU A 4 -36.28 -6.78 -28.55
C LEU A 4 -34.93 -6.12 -28.82
N ALA A 5 -34.73 -5.53 -30.00
CA ALA A 5 -33.49 -4.85 -30.37
C ALA A 5 -33.20 -3.63 -29.47
N ALA A 6 -34.25 -2.92 -29.05
CA ALA A 6 -34.11 -1.77 -28.14
C ALA A 6 -33.69 -2.18 -26.72
N LEU A 7 -34.15 -3.34 -26.24
CA LEU A 7 -33.72 -3.90 -24.96
C LEU A 7 -32.24 -4.30 -24.98
N SER A 8 -31.79 -4.93 -26.08
CA SER A 8 -30.39 -5.31 -26.25
C SER A 8 -29.46 -4.09 -26.22
N LEU A 9 -29.83 -3.00 -26.90
CA LEU A 9 -29.04 -1.77 -26.91
C LEU A 9 -28.97 -1.09 -25.54
N ALA A 10 -30.07 -1.11 -24.78
CA ALA A 10 -30.12 -0.55 -23.42
C ALA A 10 -29.27 -1.36 -22.42
N LEU A 11 -29.18 -2.68 -22.58
CA LEU A 11 -28.33 -3.56 -21.78
C LEU A 11 -26.83 -3.36 -22.06
N LEU A 12 -26.45 -3.08 -23.32
CA LEU A 12 -25.05 -2.71 -23.64
C LEU A 12 -24.66 -1.34 -23.06
N ALA A 13 -25.57 -0.36 -23.06
CA ALA A 13 -25.31 0.97 -22.49
C ALA A 13 -25.23 0.96 -20.94
N ALA A 14 -25.92 0.03 -20.28
CA ALA A 14 -25.83 -0.15 -18.83
C ALA A 14 -24.52 -0.83 -18.37
N GLY A 15 -23.75 -1.42 -19.30
CA GLY A 15 -22.44 -2.02 -19.04
C GLY A 15 -21.31 -0.99 -18.86
N CYS A 16 -21.51 0.27 -19.24
CA CYS A 16 -20.61 1.39 -18.90
C CYS A 16 -20.82 1.87 -17.45
N LYS A 17 -21.27 0.98 -16.56
CA LYS A 17 -21.36 1.26 -15.14
C LYS A 17 -19.95 1.18 -14.57
N THR A 18 -19.34 2.35 -14.44
CA THR A 18 -18.22 2.64 -13.54
C THR A 18 -17.03 1.72 -13.74
N CYS A 19 -16.08 2.12 -14.60
CA CYS A 19 -14.70 1.94 -14.17
C CYS A 19 -14.64 2.58 -12.78
N PRO A 20 -14.44 1.83 -11.68
CA PRO A 20 -14.09 2.49 -10.45
C PRO A 20 -12.94 3.42 -10.80
N ASP A 21 -12.94 4.63 -10.24
CA ASP A 21 -11.76 5.48 -10.28
C ASP A 21 -10.64 4.63 -9.66
N LEU A 22 -9.90 3.92 -10.52
CA LEU A 22 -8.75 3.12 -10.17
C LEU A 22 -7.67 4.16 -9.93
N ALA A 23 -7.86 4.95 -8.87
CA ALA A 23 -6.84 5.72 -8.25
C ALA A 23 -5.82 4.67 -7.78
N PHE A 24 -4.89 4.37 -8.68
CA PHE A 24 -3.77 3.49 -8.44
C PHE A 24 -3.10 3.91 -7.12
N PRO A 25 -2.45 2.97 -6.42
CA PRO A 25 -1.64 3.34 -5.27
C PRO A 25 -0.70 4.47 -5.64
N ARG A 26 -0.44 5.37 -4.68
CA ARG A 26 0.49 6.48 -4.91
C ARG A 26 1.84 5.89 -5.30
N VAL A 27 2.52 6.50 -6.27
CA VAL A 27 3.87 6.06 -6.69
C VAL A 27 4.81 5.96 -5.49
N SER A 28 4.69 6.89 -4.54
CA SER A 28 5.45 6.88 -3.28
C SER A 28 5.24 5.63 -2.42
N ASP A 29 4.06 5.00 -2.48
CA ASP A 29 3.79 3.76 -1.75
C ASP A 29 4.51 2.58 -2.41
N VAL A 30 4.52 2.54 -3.74
CA VAL A 30 5.24 1.53 -4.52
C VAL A 30 6.75 1.68 -4.32
N GLU A 31 7.26 2.91 -4.36
CA GLU A 31 8.65 3.22 -4.05
C GLU A 31 9.02 2.81 -2.62
N ALA A 32 8.15 3.07 -1.63
CA ALA A 32 8.40 2.69 -0.26
C ALA A 32 8.51 1.16 -0.06
N ILE A 33 7.60 0.36 -0.63
CA ILE A 33 7.67 -1.11 -0.48
C ILE A 33 8.80 -1.76 -1.29
N THR A 34 9.32 -1.06 -2.30
CA THR A 34 10.45 -1.52 -3.12
C THR A 34 11.79 -0.93 -2.67
N ALA A 35 11.77 0.02 -1.73
CA ALA A 35 12.98 0.63 -1.20
C ALA A 35 13.85 -0.42 -0.50
N PRO A 36 15.15 -0.50 -0.82
CA PRO A 36 16.04 -1.45 -0.19
C PRO A 36 16.15 -1.16 1.31
N ARG A 37 16.18 -2.21 2.11
CA ARG A 37 16.49 -2.11 3.53
C ARG A 37 17.87 -1.46 3.73
N PRO A 38 18.04 -0.53 4.70
CA PRO A 38 19.34 0.03 5.01
C PRO A 38 20.38 -1.06 5.27
N LYS A 39 21.57 -0.93 4.67
CA LYS A 39 22.68 -1.84 4.94
C LYS A 39 23.25 -1.54 6.32
N ILE A 40 23.62 -2.58 7.07
CA ILE A 40 24.32 -2.42 8.34
C ILE A 40 25.72 -1.86 8.04
N PRO A 41 26.06 -0.64 8.51
CA PRO A 41 27.41 -0.13 8.35
C PRO A 41 28.38 -0.88 9.29
N PRO A 42 29.65 -1.12 8.90
CA PRO A 42 30.62 -1.79 9.77
C PRO A 42 30.76 -1.13 11.16
N ALA A 43 30.67 0.20 11.23
CA ALA A 43 30.70 0.94 12.50
C ALA A 43 29.54 0.59 13.44
N ALA A 44 28.39 0.13 12.93
CA ALA A 44 27.27 -0.30 13.79
C ALA A 44 27.49 -1.70 14.41
N LEU A 45 28.52 -2.43 13.96
CA LEU A 45 28.92 -3.73 14.51
C LEU A 45 30.07 -3.59 15.52
N ASP A 46 30.66 -2.40 15.61
CA ASP A 46 31.75 -2.10 16.54
C ASP A 46 31.18 -1.92 17.96
N PRO A 47 31.56 -2.78 18.93
CA PRO A 47 31.11 -2.65 20.32
C PRO A 47 31.49 -1.31 20.95
N ASP A 48 32.57 -0.68 20.48
CA ASP A 48 33.06 0.61 20.99
C ASP A 48 32.32 1.81 20.36
N ASN A 49 31.39 1.56 19.43
CA ASN A 49 30.60 2.60 18.75
C ASN A 49 29.08 2.41 18.90
N PRO A 50 28.52 2.56 20.11
CA PRO A 50 27.10 2.37 20.36
C PRO A 50 26.21 3.37 19.61
N THR A 51 26.74 4.56 19.29
CA THR A 51 26.02 5.58 18.52
C THR A 51 25.74 5.12 17.09
N ALA A 52 26.70 4.48 16.42
CA ALA A 52 26.49 3.94 15.08
C ALA A 52 25.42 2.83 15.07
N ALA A 53 25.43 1.96 16.08
CA ALA A 53 24.42 0.93 16.26
C ALA A 53 23.01 1.54 16.47
N ALA A 54 22.88 2.55 17.34
CA ALA A 54 21.61 3.24 17.60
C ALA A 54 21.07 3.95 16.34
N ASN A 55 21.94 4.61 15.57
CA ASN A 55 21.58 5.27 14.33
C ASN A 55 21.08 4.27 13.28
N TYR A 56 21.78 3.14 13.12
CA TYR A 56 21.33 2.07 12.23
C TYR A 56 19.97 1.51 12.64
N GLN A 57 19.78 1.19 13.93
CA GLN A 57 18.49 0.69 14.43
C GLN A 57 17.35 1.69 14.23
N SER A 58 17.63 2.99 14.39
CA SER A 58 16.64 4.04 14.13
C SER A 58 16.25 4.07 12.65
N ALA A 59 17.23 4.04 11.74
CA ALA A 59 17.00 4.02 10.30
C ALA A 59 16.24 2.76 9.86
N ASP A 60 16.58 1.60 10.42
CA ASP A 60 15.92 0.33 10.16
C ASP A 60 14.45 0.34 10.61
N ARG A 61 14.16 0.87 11.79
CA ARG A 61 12.78 1.06 12.26
C ARG A 61 11.99 2.04 11.39
N ALA A 62 12.61 3.15 10.99
CA ALA A 62 11.96 4.11 10.10
C ALA A 62 11.63 3.51 8.73
N TRP A 63 12.56 2.75 8.15
CA TRP A 63 12.34 2.00 6.92
C TRP A 63 11.20 0.98 7.09
N GLY A 64 11.24 0.18 8.15
CA GLY A 64 10.22 -0.84 8.43
C GLY A 64 8.82 -0.25 8.59
N LYS A 65 8.69 0.87 9.30
CA LYS A 65 7.42 1.61 9.39
C LYS A 65 6.95 2.11 8.02
N SER A 66 7.84 2.72 7.24
CA SER A 66 7.50 3.22 5.90
C SER A 66 6.99 2.10 4.98
N VAL A 67 7.66 0.94 4.98
CA VAL A 67 7.26 -0.23 4.20
C VAL A 67 5.91 -0.77 4.69
N SER A 68 5.72 -0.89 6.00
CA SER A 68 4.48 -1.41 6.58
C SER A 68 3.29 -0.50 6.28
N ASP A 69 3.44 0.80 6.48
CA ASP A 69 2.38 1.79 6.24
C ASP A 69 1.98 1.81 4.75
N ALA A 70 2.97 1.82 3.84
CA ALA A 70 2.73 1.76 2.39
C ALA A 70 2.11 0.44 1.95
N GLY A 71 2.62 -0.69 2.47
CA GLY A 71 2.08 -2.02 2.22
C GLY A 71 0.63 -2.15 2.67
N GLY A 72 0.26 -1.58 3.82
CA GLY A 72 -1.12 -1.54 4.30
C GLY A 72 -2.05 -0.78 3.35
N ARG A 73 -1.62 0.38 2.84
CA ARG A 73 -2.37 1.16 1.83
C ARG A 73 -2.55 0.38 0.53
N ILE A 74 -1.49 -0.25 0.03
CA ILE A 74 -1.54 -1.08 -1.18
C ILE A 74 -2.45 -2.29 -0.98
N CYS A 75 -2.37 -2.97 0.18
CA CYS A 75 -3.24 -4.09 0.50
C CYS A 75 -4.71 -3.69 0.43
N ARG A 76 -5.10 -2.60 1.11
CA ARG A 76 -6.49 -2.10 1.10
C ARG A 76 -6.95 -1.67 -0.30
N TYR A 77 -6.03 -1.18 -1.14
CA TYR A 77 -6.33 -0.96 -2.56
C TYR A 77 -6.65 -2.28 -3.27
N LEU A 78 -5.83 -3.33 -3.09
CA LEU A 78 -6.04 -4.64 -3.70
C LEU A 78 -7.33 -5.32 -3.20
N GLU A 79 -7.65 -5.18 -1.92
CA GLU A 79 -8.92 -5.63 -1.34
C GLU A 79 -10.11 -4.92 -1.97
N ARG A 80 -10.07 -3.59 -2.12
CA ARG A 80 -11.15 -2.81 -2.75
C ARG A 80 -11.41 -3.19 -4.21
N ILE A 81 -10.38 -3.58 -4.97
CA ILE A 81 -10.56 -4.05 -6.36
C ILE A 81 -10.96 -5.53 -6.44
N GLY A 82 -11.18 -6.19 -5.30
CA GLY A 82 -11.73 -7.54 -5.22
C GLY A 82 -10.68 -8.65 -5.27
N MET A 83 -9.42 -8.39 -4.89
CA MET A 83 -8.43 -9.47 -4.78
C MET A 83 -8.83 -10.46 -3.68
N PRO A 84 -9.12 -11.73 -4.01
CA PRO A 84 -9.65 -12.69 -3.05
C PRO A 84 -8.57 -13.14 -2.06
N GLY A 85 -8.98 -13.37 -0.81
CA GLY A 85 -8.13 -13.97 0.22
C GLY A 85 -7.12 -13.01 0.89
N LEU A 86 -7.19 -11.71 0.59
CA LEU A 86 -6.44 -10.71 1.34
C LEU A 86 -7.11 -10.41 2.68
N VAL A 87 -6.30 -10.35 3.74
CA VAL A 87 -6.67 -9.76 5.03
C VAL A 87 -5.76 -8.57 5.25
N CYS A 88 -6.28 -7.37 5.08
CA CYS A 88 -5.49 -6.15 5.17
C CYS A 88 -5.53 -5.54 6.57
N PRO A 89 -4.40 -4.97 7.04
CA PRO A 89 -4.41 -4.27 8.32
C PRO A 89 -5.36 -3.07 8.25
N PRO A 90 -6.03 -2.73 9.36
CA PRO A 90 -6.88 -1.55 9.42
C PRO A 90 -6.06 -0.29 9.11
N GLU A 91 -6.75 0.81 8.77
CA GLU A 91 -6.10 2.11 8.78
C GLU A 91 -5.68 2.43 10.22
N GLU A 92 -4.38 2.69 10.42
CA GLU A 92 -3.89 3.22 11.68
C GLU A 92 -4.51 4.61 11.84
N SER A 93 -5.64 4.69 12.54
CA SER A 93 -6.17 5.97 12.99
C SER A 93 -5.08 6.61 13.81
N THR A 94 -4.72 7.84 13.49
CA THR A 94 -3.85 8.66 14.33
C THR A 94 -4.50 8.71 15.71
N GLN A 95 -4.06 7.84 16.61
CA GLN A 95 -4.47 7.85 18.00
C GLN A 95 -3.82 9.12 18.55
N ILE A 96 -4.60 10.20 18.65
CA ILE A 96 -4.25 11.36 19.45
C ILE A 96 -4.09 10.79 20.87
N PRO A 97 -2.91 10.85 21.49
CA PRO A 97 -2.80 10.50 22.89
C PRO A 97 -3.66 11.50 23.68
N ASP A 98 -4.66 10.98 24.39
CA ASP A 98 -5.41 11.73 25.42
C ASP A 98 -4.47 12.22 26.54
#